data_AF-H2AMU0-F1
#
_entry.id   AF-H2AMU0-F1
#
_cell.length_a   1.000
_cell.length_b   1.000
_cell.length_c   1.000
_cell.angle_alpha   90.00
_cell.angle_beta   90.00
_cell.angle_gamma   90.00
#
_symmetry.space_group_name_H-M   'P 1'
#
loop_
_entity.id
_entity.type
_entity.pdbx_description
1 polymer ?
#
loop_
_entity_poly.entity_id
_entity_poly.type
_entity_poly.pdbx_seq_one_letter_code
_entity_poly.pdbx_strand_id
1 'polypeptide(L)'
;MIQTNVVYHDNSENLDYYIDEIFASNQYYNNVPCLLIKHIMENYNRSKFVCSTYYKNRILQFFIKNHPINKFKISGILISYKWKWIRNQDHLIFKIDDNSNFNLIDSINCKISKNSLKSFRLDQLIGINVVIIGTLNLQFNEIDVISMELNHSLIDTINFWKLATINRTNLDQFPWSIDENHNRESILHNLRNDLITQNDMSFTINSFIPIGKNLRSKFISLLITLNLVEISTSQLYRSVQPWDPAQFILILEKLIALKLIQFNNILLLQPLFDLNTYCNTKIRTIINLKCNLLTIDINFIKNNLNLDKSMSHLTIIEIFKINLKLIMKDSPIKKWWIDLKDENLSLIHLEFI
;
A
#
# COMPACT_ATOMS: atom_id res chain seq x y z
N MET A 1 -41.14 -5.12 -30.51
CA MET A 1 -40.73 -5.33 -29.10
C MET A 1 -39.48 -4.51 -28.89
N ILE A 2 -39.39 -3.73 -27.80
CA ILE A 2 -38.13 -3.08 -27.42
C ILE A 2 -37.26 -4.19 -26.81
N GLN A 3 -36.17 -4.55 -27.48
CA GLN A 3 -35.17 -5.44 -26.88
C GLN A 3 -34.47 -4.64 -25.77
N THR A 4 -34.66 -5.05 -24.53
CA THR A 4 -33.92 -4.49 -23.40
C THR A 4 -32.49 -5.02 -23.46
N ASN A 5 -31.50 -4.13 -23.56
CA ASN A 5 -30.08 -4.51 -23.52
C ASN A 5 -29.64 -5.04 -22.14
N VAL A 6 -30.54 -5.07 -21.15
CA VAL A 6 -30.32 -5.56 -19.79
C VAL A 6 -30.69 -7.05 -19.71
N VAL A 7 -29.76 -7.86 -19.22
CA VAL A 7 -29.90 -9.30 -18.92
C VAL A 7 -30.37 -9.52 -17.48
N TYR A 8 -29.93 -8.67 -16.55
CA TYR A 8 -30.24 -8.77 -15.12
C TYR A 8 -30.15 -7.40 -14.44
N HIS A 9 -31.14 -7.05 -13.63
CA HIS A 9 -31.11 -5.89 -12.74
C HIS A 9 -30.95 -6.34 -11.28
N ASP A 10 -29.87 -5.91 -10.63
CA ASP A 10 -29.66 -6.13 -9.21
C ASP A 10 -30.30 -5.00 -8.38
N ASN A 11 -31.49 -5.28 -7.85
CA ASN A 11 -32.22 -4.37 -6.95
C ASN A 11 -31.44 -3.95 -5.70
N SER A 12 -30.44 -4.74 -5.25
CA SER A 12 -29.74 -4.47 -3.98
C SER A 12 -28.67 -3.38 -4.10
N GLU A 13 -28.05 -3.25 -5.27
CA GLU A 13 -27.07 -2.21 -5.59
C GLU A 13 -27.57 -1.22 -6.68
N ASN A 14 -28.79 -1.43 -7.19
CA ASN A 14 -29.38 -0.69 -8.32
C ASN A 14 -28.49 -0.74 -9.58
N LEU A 15 -28.10 -1.96 -10.00
CA LEU A 15 -27.15 -2.18 -11.10
C LEU A 15 -27.77 -3.01 -12.24
N ASP A 16 -27.70 -2.47 -13.46
CA ASP A 16 -28.00 -3.21 -14.68
C ASP A 16 -26.77 -3.97 -15.20
N TYR A 17 -26.95 -5.25 -15.49
CA TYR A 17 -26.02 -6.10 -16.23
C TYR A 17 -26.55 -6.31 -17.64
N TYR A 18 -25.68 -6.12 -18.63
CA TYR A 18 -26.09 -5.99 -20.03
C TYR A 18 -25.76 -7.21 -20.90
N ILE A 19 -26.32 -7.26 -22.10
CA ILE A 19 -25.93 -8.25 -23.13
C ILE A 19 -24.45 -8.07 -23.52
N ASP A 20 -23.78 -9.14 -23.92
CA ASP A 20 -22.32 -9.14 -24.11
C ASP A 20 -21.86 -8.46 -25.40
N GLU A 21 -22.74 -8.37 -26.39
CA GLU A 21 -22.49 -7.65 -27.65
C GLU A 21 -22.14 -6.18 -27.42
N ILE A 22 -22.58 -5.59 -26.30
CA ILE A 22 -22.27 -4.19 -25.95
C ILE A 22 -21.10 -4.03 -24.98
N PHE A 23 -20.47 -5.10 -24.47
CA PHE A 23 -19.35 -4.98 -23.52
C PHE A 23 -18.19 -4.16 -24.08
N ALA A 24 -17.94 -4.24 -25.40
CA ALA A 24 -16.93 -3.45 -26.10
C ALA A 24 -17.13 -1.92 -26.01
N SER A 25 -18.33 -1.44 -25.65
CA SER A 25 -18.62 -0.03 -25.40
C SER A 25 -18.31 0.43 -23.96
N ASN A 26 -18.00 -0.49 -23.05
CA ASN A 26 -17.52 -0.12 -21.71
C ASN A 26 -16.03 0.28 -21.78
N GLN A 27 -15.72 1.46 -21.24
CA GLN A 27 -14.36 2.01 -21.23
C GLN A 27 -13.28 1.12 -20.59
N TYR A 28 -13.65 0.15 -19.73
CA TYR A 28 -12.71 -0.78 -19.09
C TYR A 28 -12.58 -2.13 -19.80
N TYR A 29 -13.40 -2.42 -20.80
CA TYR A 29 -13.41 -3.73 -21.46
C TYR A 29 -12.22 -3.92 -22.41
N ASN A 30 -11.93 -2.92 -23.24
CA ASN A 30 -10.80 -2.94 -24.17
C ASN A 30 -9.50 -2.36 -23.56
N ASN A 31 -9.62 -1.62 -22.46
CA ASN A 31 -8.49 -1.11 -21.69
C ASN A 31 -7.98 -2.17 -20.69
N VAL A 32 -6.80 -1.92 -20.12
CA VAL A 32 -6.16 -2.82 -19.15
C VAL A 32 -5.96 -2.07 -17.82
N PRO A 33 -7.03 -1.91 -17.00
CA PRO A 33 -6.93 -1.21 -15.72
C PRO A 33 -5.95 -1.88 -14.77
N CYS A 34 -5.21 -1.07 -14.02
CA CYS A 34 -4.49 -1.51 -12.82
C CYS A 34 -5.53 -1.81 -11.73
N LEU A 35 -5.44 -2.98 -11.10
CA LEU A 35 -6.33 -3.42 -10.02
C LEU A 35 -5.53 -3.89 -8.80
N LEU A 36 -6.20 -3.92 -7.64
CA LEU A 36 -5.71 -4.53 -6.40
C LEU A 36 -6.28 -5.94 -6.25
N ILE A 37 -5.50 -6.89 -5.70
CA ILE A 37 -5.93 -8.27 -5.47
C ILE A 37 -7.16 -8.33 -4.57
N LYS A 38 -7.19 -7.54 -3.49
CA LYS A 38 -8.37 -7.44 -2.62
C LYS A 38 -9.63 -7.10 -3.41
N HIS A 39 -9.55 -6.14 -4.34
CA HIS A 39 -10.68 -5.70 -5.14
C HIS A 39 -11.15 -6.77 -6.14
N ILE A 40 -10.22 -7.57 -6.69
CA ILE A 40 -10.55 -8.75 -7.52
C ILE A 40 -11.28 -9.80 -6.69
N MET A 41 -10.78 -10.12 -5.50
CA MET A 41 -11.34 -11.13 -4.60
C MET A 41 -12.74 -10.74 -4.08
N GLU A 42 -12.95 -9.45 -3.76
CA GLU A 42 -14.26 -8.90 -3.36
C GLU A 42 -15.33 -9.11 -4.45
N ASN A 43 -14.96 -9.04 -5.73
CA ASN A 43 -15.89 -9.16 -6.86
C ASN A 43 -15.98 -10.56 -7.51
N TYR A 44 -15.08 -11.50 -7.18
CA TYR A 44 -15.01 -12.84 -7.81
C TYR A 44 -16.31 -13.65 -7.64
N ASN A 45 -16.82 -13.77 -6.41
CA ASN A 45 -18.03 -14.57 -6.14
C ASN A 45 -19.28 -13.98 -6.81
N ARG A 46 -19.39 -12.64 -6.80
CA ARG A 46 -20.47 -11.90 -7.48
C ARG A 46 -20.43 -12.11 -8.99
N SER A 47 -19.25 -11.97 -9.60
CA SER A 47 -19.04 -12.25 -11.04
C SER A 47 -19.45 -13.67 -11.42
N LYS A 48 -19.01 -14.66 -10.62
CA LYS A 48 -19.32 -16.08 -10.83
C LYS A 48 -20.82 -16.36 -10.75
N PHE A 49 -21.49 -15.85 -9.72
CA PHE A 49 -22.94 -15.95 -9.56
C PHE A 49 -23.68 -15.34 -10.75
N VAL A 50 -23.33 -14.11 -11.15
CA VAL A 50 -23.96 -13.41 -12.27
C VAL A 50 -23.81 -14.19 -13.58
N CYS A 51 -22.59 -14.65 -13.89
CA CYS A 51 -22.33 -15.48 -15.07
C CYS A 51 -23.13 -16.79 -15.08
N SER A 52 -23.21 -17.48 -13.94
CA SER A 52 -23.89 -18.77 -13.86
C SER A 52 -25.42 -18.63 -13.93
N THR A 53 -25.99 -17.63 -13.26
CA THR A 53 -27.43 -17.49 -13.09
C THR A 53 -28.08 -16.81 -14.30
N TYR A 54 -27.50 -15.71 -14.78
CA TYR A 54 -28.14 -14.84 -15.77
C TYR A 54 -27.59 -15.02 -17.19
N TYR A 55 -26.26 -15.16 -17.33
CA TYR A 55 -25.63 -15.50 -18.62
C TYR A 55 -25.60 -17.01 -18.89
N LYS A 56 -26.13 -17.84 -17.98
CA LYS A 56 -26.27 -19.30 -18.13
C LYS A 56 -24.95 -20.01 -18.47
N ASN A 57 -23.84 -19.52 -17.93
CA ASN A 57 -22.47 -19.96 -18.24
C ASN A 57 -22.06 -19.86 -19.74
N ARG A 58 -22.79 -19.13 -20.59
CA ARG A 58 -22.35 -18.82 -21.96
C ARG A 58 -21.05 -18.02 -21.97
N ILE A 59 -20.81 -17.27 -20.90
CA ILE A 59 -19.70 -16.34 -20.71
C ILE A 59 -19.20 -16.47 -19.29
N LEU A 60 -17.88 -16.41 -19.12
CA LEU A 60 -17.20 -16.38 -17.83
C LEU A 60 -16.50 -15.03 -17.66
N GLN A 61 -17.31 -13.96 -17.67
CA GLN A 61 -16.83 -12.58 -17.61
C GLN A 61 -16.59 -12.14 -16.16
N PHE A 62 -15.37 -11.67 -15.85
CA PHE A 62 -15.12 -10.98 -14.59
C PHE A 62 -15.75 -9.59 -14.63
N PHE A 63 -16.51 -9.25 -13.60
CA PHE A 63 -17.13 -7.94 -13.42
C PHE A 63 -16.59 -7.27 -12.17
N ILE A 64 -16.44 -5.94 -12.21
CA ILE A 64 -16.37 -5.12 -11.01
C ILE A 64 -17.63 -4.27 -11.00
N LYS A 65 -18.46 -4.38 -9.95
CA LYS A 65 -19.86 -3.94 -10.00
C LYS A 65 -20.53 -4.53 -11.25
N ASN A 66 -20.97 -3.70 -12.20
CA ASN A 66 -21.50 -4.10 -13.50
C ASN A 66 -20.53 -3.85 -14.69
N HIS A 67 -19.30 -3.38 -14.46
CA HIS A 67 -18.31 -3.18 -15.52
C HIS A 67 -17.66 -4.52 -15.92
N PRO A 68 -17.78 -4.97 -17.18
CA PRO A 68 -17.07 -6.14 -17.67
C PRO A 68 -15.57 -5.83 -17.85
N ILE A 69 -14.71 -6.56 -17.14
CA ILE A 69 -13.25 -6.40 -17.18
C ILE A 69 -12.64 -7.59 -17.92
N ASN A 70 -12.30 -7.42 -19.21
CA ASN A 70 -11.69 -8.48 -20.02
C ASN A 70 -10.26 -8.80 -19.54
N LYS A 71 -9.41 -7.77 -19.48
CA LYS A 71 -8.00 -7.85 -19.08
C LYS A 71 -7.71 -6.81 -18.00
N PHE A 72 -6.75 -7.10 -17.14
CA PHE A 72 -6.29 -6.15 -16.13
C PHE A 72 -4.81 -6.36 -15.81
N LYS A 73 -4.23 -5.39 -15.11
CA LYS A 73 -2.90 -5.47 -14.51
C LYS A 73 -3.00 -5.66 -13.00
N ILE A 74 -2.10 -6.44 -12.41
CA ILE A 74 -1.76 -6.38 -10.98
C ILE A 74 -0.24 -6.24 -10.81
N SER A 75 0.20 -5.56 -9.75
CA SER A 75 1.60 -5.55 -9.31
C SER A 75 1.69 -6.16 -7.91
N GLY A 76 2.66 -7.03 -7.68
CA GLY A 76 2.92 -7.54 -6.33
C GLY A 76 4.10 -8.49 -6.25
N ILE A 77 4.42 -8.90 -5.02
CA ILE A 77 5.55 -9.76 -4.69
C ILE A 77 5.19 -11.21 -5.03
N LEU A 78 6.05 -11.89 -5.79
CA LEU A 78 5.91 -13.32 -6.03
C LEU A 78 6.33 -14.09 -4.76
N ILE A 79 5.37 -14.77 -4.13
CA ILE A 79 5.60 -15.44 -2.83
C ILE A 79 5.94 -16.93 -2.94
N SER A 80 5.55 -17.58 -4.04
CA SER A 80 5.82 -19.00 -4.30
C SER A 80 5.60 -19.31 -5.77
N TYR A 81 6.32 -20.29 -6.31
CA TYR A 81 6.07 -20.84 -7.64
C TYR A 81 6.33 -22.36 -7.71
N LYS A 82 5.78 -23.00 -8.74
CA LYS A 82 6.10 -24.37 -9.15
C LYS A 82 5.80 -24.57 -10.63
N TRP A 83 6.52 -25.50 -11.25
CA TRP A 83 6.23 -25.96 -12.60
C TRP A 83 5.14 -27.04 -12.60
N LYS A 84 4.28 -27.03 -13.62
CA LYS A 84 3.33 -28.10 -13.92
C LYS A 84 3.28 -28.36 -15.43
N TRP A 85 3.26 -29.63 -15.81
CA TRP A 85 2.92 -30.05 -17.15
C TRP A 85 1.39 -30.06 -17.31
N ILE A 86 0.85 -29.27 -18.23
CA ILE A 86 -0.60 -29.15 -18.49
C ILE A 86 -0.82 -29.13 -20.01
N ARG A 87 -1.64 -30.05 -20.53
CA ARG A 87 -1.99 -30.14 -21.97
C ARG A 87 -0.78 -30.08 -22.91
N ASN A 88 0.23 -30.91 -22.63
CA ASN A 88 1.49 -31.00 -23.38
C ASN A 88 2.35 -29.72 -23.38
N GLN A 89 2.20 -28.86 -22.35
CA GLN A 89 3.04 -27.67 -22.19
C GLN A 89 3.39 -27.40 -20.72
N ASP A 90 4.63 -27.01 -20.47
CA ASP A 90 5.08 -26.47 -19.19
C ASP A 90 4.35 -25.16 -18.86
N HIS A 91 3.83 -25.08 -17.64
CA HIS A 91 3.24 -23.88 -17.05
C HIS A 91 3.91 -23.56 -15.72
N LEU A 92 4.22 -22.28 -15.52
CA LEU A 92 4.62 -21.75 -14.21
C LEU A 92 3.34 -21.37 -13.46
N ILE A 93 3.08 -22.08 -12.36
CA ILE A 93 2.00 -21.77 -11.40
C ILE A 93 2.62 -21.05 -10.22
N PHE A 94 2.17 -19.85 -9.93
CA PHE A 94 2.75 -19.00 -8.90
C PHE A 94 1.68 -18.22 -8.13
N LYS A 95 2.11 -17.54 -7.06
CA LYS A 95 1.25 -16.71 -6.23
C LYS A 95 1.83 -15.31 -6.09
N ILE A 96 0.97 -14.30 -6.16
CA ILE A 96 1.32 -12.89 -5.94
C ILE A 96 0.62 -12.38 -4.67
N ASP A 97 1.32 -11.53 -3.91
CA ASP A 97 0.81 -10.71 -2.80
C ASP A 97 1.11 -9.22 -3.10
N ASP A 98 0.07 -8.41 -3.28
CA ASP A 98 0.17 -6.96 -3.56
C ASP A 98 0.08 -6.10 -2.29
N ASN A 99 0.00 -6.73 -1.11
CA ASN A 99 -0.23 -6.11 0.20
C ASN A 99 -1.59 -5.37 0.36
N SER A 100 -2.53 -5.50 -0.58
CA SER A 100 -3.87 -4.86 -0.49
C SER A 100 -4.82 -5.58 0.46
N ASN A 101 -4.57 -6.86 0.75
CA ASN A 101 -5.37 -7.67 1.67
C ASN A 101 -4.62 -7.88 3.00
N PHE A 102 -5.33 -7.64 4.10
CA PHE A 102 -4.78 -7.71 5.47
C PHE A 102 -4.97 -9.11 6.07
N ASN A 103 -5.81 -9.95 5.47
CA ASN A 103 -5.91 -11.36 5.82
C ASN A 103 -4.69 -12.10 5.25
N LEU A 104 -3.88 -12.67 6.14
CA LEU A 104 -2.55 -13.27 5.88
C LEU A 104 -2.48 -14.40 4.82
N ILE A 105 -3.61 -14.80 4.24
CA ILE A 105 -3.77 -15.99 3.39
C ILE A 105 -4.02 -15.60 1.92
N ASP A 106 -4.54 -14.40 1.67
CA ASP A 106 -5.22 -14.04 0.42
C ASP A 106 -4.28 -13.54 -0.68
N SER A 107 -3.37 -14.44 -1.05
CA SER A 107 -2.59 -14.39 -2.28
C SER A 107 -3.39 -14.97 -3.46
N ILE A 108 -3.27 -14.36 -4.63
CA ILE A 108 -3.96 -14.87 -5.84
C ILE A 108 -3.08 -15.87 -6.60
N ASN A 109 -3.68 -16.96 -7.08
CA ASN A 109 -3.01 -17.91 -7.94
C ASN A 109 -2.88 -17.33 -9.35
N CYS A 110 -1.73 -17.54 -9.99
CA CYS A 110 -1.41 -17.09 -11.34
C CYS A 110 -0.83 -18.26 -12.14
N LYS A 111 -1.21 -18.37 -13.41
CA LYS A 111 -0.70 -19.36 -14.36
C LYS A 111 -0.19 -18.67 -15.61
N ILE A 112 1.07 -18.92 -15.98
CA ILE A 112 1.65 -18.48 -17.26
C ILE A 112 2.25 -19.68 -18.01
N SER A 113 2.12 -19.71 -19.34
CA SER A 113 2.76 -20.73 -20.16
C SER A 113 4.27 -20.46 -20.28
N LYS A 114 5.10 -21.52 -20.38
CA LYS A 114 6.55 -21.38 -20.56
C LYS A 114 6.93 -20.58 -21.81
N ASN A 115 6.10 -20.63 -22.85
CA ASN A 115 6.34 -19.92 -24.12
C ASN A 115 5.97 -18.43 -24.02
N SER A 116 5.14 -18.05 -23.05
CA SER A 116 4.73 -16.66 -22.78
C SER A 116 5.71 -15.94 -21.85
N LEU A 117 6.57 -16.68 -21.15
CA LEU A 117 7.66 -16.11 -20.37
C LEU A 117 8.75 -15.62 -21.33
N LYS A 118 8.96 -14.30 -21.36
CA LYS A 118 10.22 -13.70 -21.82
C LYS A 118 11.39 -14.31 -21.02
N SER A 119 12.62 -14.18 -21.51
CA SER A 119 13.83 -14.87 -20.99
C SER A 119 14.23 -14.47 -19.56
N PHE A 120 13.42 -14.83 -18.56
CA PHE A 120 13.66 -14.63 -17.14
C PHE A 120 14.56 -15.73 -16.58
N ARG A 121 15.49 -15.34 -15.71
CA ARG A 121 16.19 -16.26 -14.81
C ARG A 121 15.23 -16.65 -13.67
N LEU A 122 14.67 -17.85 -13.81
CA LEU A 122 13.59 -18.39 -12.97
C LEU A 122 14.05 -18.77 -11.56
N ASP A 123 15.36 -18.96 -11.41
CA ASP A 123 16.06 -19.44 -10.23
C ASP A 123 15.93 -18.52 -9.00
N GLN A 124 15.54 -17.25 -9.17
CA GLN A 124 15.45 -16.27 -8.07
C GLN A 124 14.15 -15.45 -8.02
N LEU A 125 13.03 -15.96 -8.56
CA LEU A 125 11.79 -15.18 -8.64
C LEU A 125 11.10 -14.85 -7.29
N ILE A 126 11.34 -15.60 -6.21
CA ILE A 126 10.65 -15.40 -4.93
C ILE A 126 11.13 -14.10 -4.26
N GLY A 127 10.19 -13.28 -3.81
CA GLY A 127 10.46 -11.96 -3.22
C GLY A 127 10.62 -10.84 -4.25
N ILE A 128 10.71 -11.16 -5.55
CA ILE A 128 10.71 -10.15 -6.61
C ILE A 128 9.29 -9.64 -6.82
N ASN A 129 9.17 -8.32 -6.97
CA ASN A 129 7.94 -7.66 -7.36
C ASN A 129 7.76 -7.76 -8.88
N VAL A 130 6.57 -8.16 -9.32
CA VAL A 130 6.23 -8.35 -10.73
C VAL A 130 4.96 -7.60 -11.07
N VAL A 131 4.89 -7.06 -12.29
CA VAL A 131 3.65 -6.62 -12.91
C VAL A 131 3.21 -7.69 -13.89
N ILE A 132 1.97 -8.14 -13.77
CA ILE A 132 1.36 -9.09 -14.72
C ILE A 132 0.17 -8.46 -15.44
N ILE A 133 -0.04 -8.84 -16.70
CA ILE A 133 -1.29 -8.63 -17.43
C ILE A 133 -1.96 -10.00 -17.57
N GLY A 134 -3.25 -10.11 -17.26
CA GLY A 134 -3.98 -11.36 -17.38
C GLY A 134 -5.50 -11.20 -17.42
N THR A 135 -6.17 -12.35 -17.47
CA THR A 135 -7.63 -12.49 -17.36
C THR A 135 -7.96 -13.38 -16.16
N LEU A 136 -9.11 -13.14 -15.51
CA LEU A 136 -9.49 -13.93 -14.32
C LEU A 136 -10.27 -15.18 -14.73
N ASN A 137 -9.76 -16.35 -14.37
CA ASN A 137 -10.44 -17.61 -14.57
C ASN A 137 -11.47 -17.87 -13.45
N LEU A 138 -12.74 -17.53 -13.70
CA LEU A 138 -13.82 -17.67 -12.72
C LEU A 138 -14.10 -19.13 -12.28
N GLN A 139 -13.63 -20.13 -13.03
CA GLN A 139 -13.77 -21.53 -12.64
C GLN A 139 -12.78 -21.90 -11.52
N PHE A 140 -11.52 -21.46 -11.64
CA PHE A 140 -10.42 -21.89 -10.77
C PHE A 140 -9.95 -20.84 -9.74
N ASN A 141 -10.47 -19.60 -9.80
CA ASN A 141 -9.94 -18.45 -9.05
C ASN A 141 -8.42 -18.28 -9.24
N GLU A 142 -8.02 -18.24 -10.50
CA GLU A 142 -6.64 -18.15 -10.96
C GLU A 142 -6.56 -17.09 -12.07
N ILE A 143 -5.49 -16.30 -12.11
CA ILE A 143 -5.24 -15.40 -13.24
C ILE A 143 -4.53 -16.19 -14.34
N ASP A 144 -5.15 -16.25 -15.51
CA ASP A 144 -4.52 -16.67 -16.76
C ASP A 144 -3.67 -15.51 -17.27
N VAL A 145 -2.35 -15.62 -17.07
CA VAL A 145 -1.39 -14.53 -17.31
C VAL A 145 -0.96 -14.52 -18.77
N ILE A 146 -1.14 -13.36 -19.41
CA ILE A 146 -0.75 -13.06 -20.79
C ILE A 146 0.71 -12.60 -20.85
N SER A 147 1.11 -11.71 -19.93
CA SER A 147 2.49 -11.24 -19.82
C SER A 147 2.89 -11.00 -18.36
N MET A 148 4.18 -11.15 -18.08
CA MET A 148 4.81 -10.86 -16.80
C MET A 148 6.06 -10.04 -17.05
N GLU A 149 6.27 -8.99 -16.25
CA GLU A 149 7.41 -8.09 -16.32
C GLU A 149 7.93 -7.84 -14.89
N LEU A 150 9.25 -7.77 -14.73
CA LEU A 150 9.85 -7.49 -13.42
C LEU A 150 9.68 -6.02 -13.09
N ASN A 151 9.24 -5.74 -11.87
CA ASN A 151 9.08 -4.38 -11.38
C ASN A 151 10.23 -4.06 -10.41
N HIS A 152 11.30 -3.49 -10.97
CA HIS A 152 12.54 -3.20 -10.25
C HIS A 152 12.47 -1.95 -9.36
N SER A 153 11.49 -1.07 -9.59
CA SER A 153 11.37 0.20 -8.88
C SER A 153 10.05 0.28 -8.12
N LEU A 154 10.11 0.67 -6.85
CA LEU A 154 8.88 1.01 -6.16
C LEU A 154 8.25 2.33 -6.68
N ILE A 155 8.92 3.21 -7.42
CA ILE A 155 8.21 4.33 -8.09
C ILE A 155 7.03 3.76 -8.88
N ASP A 156 7.32 2.72 -9.67
CA ASP A 156 6.37 2.08 -10.56
C ASP A 156 5.34 1.29 -9.74
N THR A 157 5.70 0.80 -8.55
CA THR A 157 4.77 0.15 -7.61
C THR A 157 3.83 1.13 -6.90
N ILE A 158 4.32 2.30 -6.46
CA ILE A 158 3.49 3.38 -5.90
C ILE A 158 2.60 3.96 -6.99
N ASN A 159 3.13 4.21 -8.19
CA ASN A 159 2.35 4.68 -9.32
C ASN A 159 1.30 3.62 -9.73
N PHE A 160 1.65 2.34 -9.69
CA PHE A 160 0.70 1.25 -9.86
C PHE A 160 -0.42 1.30 -8.81
N TRP A 161 -0.08 1.42 -7.52
CA TRP A 161 -1.08 1.50 -6.44
C TRP A 161 -1.94 2.78 -6.51
N LYS A 162 -1.37 3.94 -6.87
CA LYS A 162 -2.11 5.18 -7.14
C LYS A 162 -3.13 4.96 -8.26
N LEU A 163 -2.71 4.43 -9.41
CA LEU A 163 -3.60 4.11 -10.54
C LEU A 163 -4.65 3.06 -10.17
N ALA A 164 -4.28 2.02 -9.42
CA ALA A 164 -5.21 0.98 -8.99
C ALA A 164 -6.24 1.49 -7.98
N THR A 165 -5.87 2.45 -7.14
CA THR A 165 -6.78 3.12 -6.20
C THR A 165 -7.73 4.07 -6.94
N ILE A 166 -7.24 4.86 -7.90
CA ILE A 166 -8.08 5.70 -8.78
C ILE A 166 -9.08 4.83 -9.56
N ASN A 167 -8.61 3.74 -10.19
CA ASN A 167 -9.47 2.82 -10.92
C ASN A 167 -10.53 2.19 -10.00
N ARG A 168 -10.15 1.79 -8.77
CA ARG A 168 -11.10 1.30 -7.77
C ARG A 168 -12.18 2.35 -7.50
N THR A 169 -11.79 3.57 -7.10
CA THR A 169 -12.74 4.65 -6.80
C THR A 169 -13.70 4.88 -7.96
N ASN A 170 -13.20 4.92 -9.20
CA ASN A 170 -14.03 5.13 -10.38
C ASN A 170 -14.99 3.96 -10.66
N LEU A 171 -14.55 2.72 -10.47
CA LEU A 171 -15.36 1.51 -10.67
C LEU A 171 -16.39 1.28 -9.56
N ASP A 172 -16.08 1.68 -8.32
CA ASP A 172 -16.97 1.58 -7.17
C ASP A 172 -18.04 2.71 -7.16
N GLN A 173 -17.68 3.93 -7.59
CA GLN A 173 -18.55 5.11 -7.54
C GLN A 173 -19.42 5.34 -8.78
N PHE A 174 -18.98 4.94 -9.98
CA PHE A 174 -19.65 5.27 -11.24
C PHE A 174 -20.04 4.03 -12.03
N PRO A 175 -21.13 3.34 -11.64
CA PRO A 175 -21.71 2.23 -12.39
C PRO A 175 -21.78 2.48 -13.90
N TRP A 176 -21.68 1.40 -14.66
CA TRP A 176 -21.85 1.48 -16.10
C TRP A 176 -23.32 1.68 -16.43
N SER A 177 -23.62 2.75 -17.16
CA SER A 177 -24.88 3.00 -17.86
C SER A 177 -24.60 3.21 -19.36
N ILE A 178 -25.51 2.79 -20.22
CA ILE A 178 -25.37 2.93 -21.69
C ILE A 178 -25.60 4.38 -22.12
N ASP A 179 -26.56 5.06 -21.48
CA ASP A 179 -27.07 6.37 -21.92
C ASP A 179 -26.10 7.55 -21.65
N GLU A 180 -25.06 7.38 -20.83
CA GLU A 180 -24.18 8.47 -20.39
C GLU A 180 -22.91 8.69 -21.23
N ASN A 181 -22.70 7.92 -22.31
CA ASN A 181 -21.48 7.98 -23.12
C ASN A 181 -21.23 9.32 -23.85
N HIS A 182 -22.10 10.34 -23.70
CA HIS A 182 -21.87 11.71 -24.19
C HIS A 182 -21.40 12.70 -23.12
N ASN A 183 -21.50 12.41 -21.81
CA ASN A 183 -21.16 13.36 -20.74
C ASN A 183 -19.88 13.02 -19.96
N ARG A 184 -19.28 11.83 -20.15
CA ARG A 184 -18.21 11.33 -19.27
C ARG A 184 -16.79 11.78 -19.65
N GLU A 185 -16.52 12.13 -20.91
CA GLU A 185 -15.17 12.58 -21.32
C GLU A 185 -14.78 13.92 -20.70
N SER A 186 -15.72 14.85 -20.53
CA SER A 186 -15.45 16.17 -19.91
C SER A 186 -15.02 16.03 -18.43
N ILE A 187 -15.65 15.15 -17.67
CA ILE A 187 -15.34 14.89 -16.25
C ILE A 187 -13.97 14.22 -16.10
N LEU A 188 -13.67 13.21 -16.94
CA LEU A 188 -12.37 12.55 -16.94
C LEU A 188 -11.23 13.46 -17.44
N HIS A 189 -11.52 14.39 -18.35
CA HIS A 189 -10.54 15.38 -18.81
C HIS A 189 -10.19 16.37 -17.71
N ASN A 190 -11.17 16.84 -16.93
CA ASN A 190 -10.94 17.74 -15.79
C ASN A 190 -10.13 17.04 -14.68
N LEU A 191 -10.53 15.83 -14.26
CA LEU A 191 -9.78 15.06 -13.24
C LEU A 191 -8.34 14.73 -13.67
N ARG A 192 -8.09 14.54 -14.98
CA ARG A 192 -6.72 14.39 -15.51
C ARG A 192 -5.96 15.72 -15.50
N ASN A 193 -6.59 16.82 -15.88
CA ASN A 193 -5.94 18.13 -15.93
C ASN A 193 -5.55 18.62 -14.54
N ASP A 194 -6.41 18.48 -13.54
CA ASP A 194 -6.14 18.91 -12.16
C ASP A 194 -4.98 18.13 -11.50
N LEU A 195 -4.78 16.88 -11.93
CA LEU A 195 -3.63 16.06 -11.51
C LEU A 195 -2.36 16.29 -12.34
N ILE A 196 -2.47 16.88 -13.54
CA ILE A 196 -1.32 17.24 -14.39
C ILE A 196 -0.79 18.63 -14.03
N THR A 197 -1.67 19.60 -13.74
CA THR A 197 -1.27 20.97 -13.34
C THR A 197 -0.69 21.06 -11.93
N GLN A 198 -0.82 20.01 -11.10
CA GLN A 198 -0.11 19.90 -9.82
C GLN A 198 1.29 19.26 -9.93
N ASN A 199 1.77 18.86 -11.12
CA ASN A 199 3.09 18.23 -11.27
C ASN A 199 4.28 19.20 -11.45
N ASP A 200 4.05 20.52 -11.48
CA ASP A 200 5.12 21.53 -11.68
C ASP A 200 5.93 21.89 -10.41
N MET A 201 5.88 21.04 -9.38
CA MET A 201 6.84 21.04 -8.25
C MET A 201 7.46 19.64 -8.12
N SER A 202 8.43 19.35 -8.99
CA SER A 202 9.07 18.04 -9.09
C SER A 202 9.93 17.70 -7.85
N PHE A 203 9.51 16.71 -7.07
CA PHE A 203 10.40 15.89 -6.25
C PHE A 203 10.13 14.40 -6.50
N THR A 204 11.02 13.77 -7.26
CA THR A 204 10.90 12.37 -7.70
C THR A 204 11.31 11.43 -6.56
N ILE A 205 10.33 10.93 -5.80
CA ILE A 205 10.54 9.98 -4.70
C ILE A 205 10.78 8.58 -5.28
N ASN A 206 12.03 8.37 -5.70
CA ASN A 206 12.53 7.14 -6.31
C ASN A 206 12.95 6.07 -5.29
N SER A 207 12.06 5.13 -4.98
CA SER A 207 12.30 3.86 -4.24
C SER A 207 12.93 3.86 -2.81
N PHE A 208 12.62 2.93 -1.88
CA PHE A 208 11.52 1.95 -1.91
C PHE A 208 11.85 0.46 -2.05
N ILE A 209 12.12 -0.29 -0.99
CA ILE A 209 12.34 -1.77 -1.04
C ILE A 209 11.19 -2.48 -0.30
N PRO A 210 10.71 -3.67 -0.72
CA PRO A 210 9.74 -4.44 0.05
C PRO A 210 10.27 -4.69 1.47
N ILE A 211 9.74 -3.93 2.42
CA ILE A 211 10.05 -4.07 3.84
C ILE A 211 9.51 -5.43 4.26
N GLY A 212 10.40 -6.42 4.41
CA GLY A 212 10.04 -7.79 4.79
C GLY A 212 9.16 -7.82 6.03
N LYS A 213 8.23 -8.77 6.14
CA LYS A 213 7.11 -8.75 7.11
C LYS A 213 7.50 -8.36 8.56
N ASN A 214 8.65 -8.86 9.06
CA ASN A 214 9.20 -8.52 10.39
C ASN A 214 9.66 -7.07 10.55
N LEU A 215 10.12 -6.43 9.48
CA LEU A 215 10.62 -5.06 9.48
C LEU A 215 9.46 -4.07 9.26
N ARG A 216 8.37 -4.51 8.58
CA ARG A 216 7.11 -3.74 8.46
C ARG A 216 6.37 -3.71 9.80
N SER A 217 6.28 -4.84 10.51
CA SER A 217 5.70 -4.87 11.86
C SER A 217 6.52 -4.06 12.87
N LYS A 218 7.85 -4.12 12.81
CA LYS A 218 8.73 -3.26 13.62
C LYS A 218 8.59 -1.77 13.27
N PHE A 219 8.51 -1.41 11.99
CA PHE A 219 8.34 -0.02 11.58
C PHE A 219 6.95 0.52 11.95
N ILE A 220 5.87 -0.23 11.73
CA ILE A 220 4.51 0.17 12.17
C ILE A 220 4.44 0.26 13.69
N SER A 221 4.99 -0.73 14.41
CA SER A 221 5.10 -0.69 15.87
C SER A 221 5.86 0.56 16.32
N LEU A 222 6.95 0.92 15.62
CA LEU A 222 7.70 2.14 15.89
C LEU A 222 6.88 3.40 15.57
N LEU A 223 6.18 3.51 14.44
CA LEU A 223 5.35 4.67 14.11
C LEU A 223 4.21 4.91 15.13
N ILE A 224 3.59 3.82 15.60
CA ILE A 224 2.57 3.83 16.65
C ILE A 224 3.18 4.20 18.00
N THR A 225 4.31 3.57 18.36
CA THR A 225 5.11 3.90 19.55
C THR A 225 5.49 5.38 19.54
N LEU A 226 5.89 5.90 18.37
CA LEU A 226 6.27 7.30 18.20
C LEU A 226 5.08 8.26 18.21
N ASN A 227 3.84 7.76 18.30
CA ASN A 227 2.59 8.54 18.23
C ASN A 227 2.55 9.48 17.01
N LEU A 228 3.24 9.10 15.92
CA LEU A 228 3.23 9.79 14.63
C LEU A 228 1.94 9.48 13.83
N VAL A 229 1.18 8.50 14.31
CA VAL A 229 -0.12 8.09 13.79
C VAL A 229 -1.04 7.86 14.99
N GLU A 230 -2.15 8.60 15.05
CA GLU A 230 -3.18 8.38 16.06
C GLU A 230 -4.05 7.18 15.67
N ILE A 231 -3.58 5.98 16.00
CA ILE A 231 -4.40 4.77 15.97
C ILE A 231 -4.91 4.54 17.40
N SER A 232 -6.22 4.61 17.59
CA SER A 232 -6.80 4.26 18.88
C SER A 232 -6.46 2.79 19.21
N THR A 233 -6.05 2.50 20.45
CA THR A 233 -5.58 1.16 20.83
C THR A 233 -6.66 0.07 20.67
N SER A 234 -7.93 0.45 20.55
CA SER A 234 -9.06 -0.42 20.20
C SER A 234 -9.13 -0.81 18.71
N GLN A 235 -8.55 -0.03 17.80
CA GLN A 235 -8.44 -0.34 16.36
C GLN A 235 -7.28 -1.29 16.02
N LEU A 236 -6.31 -1.45 16.92
CA LEU A 236 -5.21 -2.42 16.76
C LEU A 236 -5.66 -3.88 16.84
N TYR A 237 -6.71 -4.16 17.60
CA TYR A 237 -7.24 -5.52 17.82
C TYR A 237 -8.49 -5.85 16.99
N ARG A 238 -9.12 -4.85 16.36
CA ARG A 238 -10.27 -5.04 15.46
C ARG A 238 -9.85 -4.77 14.02
N SER A 239 -9.56 -5.86 13.29
CA SER A 239 -9.45 -5.90 11.82
C SER A 239 -8.90 -4.61 11.20
N VAL A 240 -7.58 -4.41 11.30
CA VAL A 240 -6.86 -3.20 10.86
C VAL A 240 -7.44 -2.69 9.54
N GLN A 241 -8.14 -1.55 9.62
CA GLN A 241 -8.57 -0.80 8.44
C GLN A 241 -7.34 -0.57 7.56
N PRO A 242 -7.45 -0.74 6.22
CA PRO A 242 -6.36 -0.38 5.32
C PRO A 242 -5.91 1.04 5.64
N TRP A 243 -4.61 1.21 5.89
CA TRP A 243 -4.06 2.56 5.95
C TRP A 243 -4.35 3.22 4.62
N ASP A 244 -4.94 4.41 4.67
CA ASP A 244 -5.03 5.27 3.49
C ASP A 244 -3.61 5.48 2.94
N PRO A 245 -3.32 5.06 1.70
CA PRO A 245 -2.00 5.23 1.11
C PRO A 245 -1.54 6.70 1.12
N ALA A 246 -2.47 7.67 1.04
CA ALA A 246 -2.15 9.09 1.12
C ALA A 246 -1.63 9.47 2.52
N GLN A 247 -2.29 9.04 3.60
CA GLN A 247 -1.81 9.26 4.96
C GLN A 247 -0.43 8.64 5.20
N PHE A 248 -0.20 7.42 4.71
CA PHE A 248 1.10 6.77 4.83
C PHE A 248 2.23 7.54 4.12
N ILE A 249 1.95 8.08 2.93
CA ILE A 249 2.90 8.93 2.18
C ILE A 249 3.21 10.21 2.96
N LEU A 250 2.20 10.92 3.47
CA LEU A 250 2.39 12.14 4.27
C LEU A 250 3.26 11.91 5.51
N ILE A 251 3.14 10.75 6.16
CA ILE A 251 3.98 10.37 7.31
C ILE A 251 5.43 10.14 6.88
N LEU A 252 5.67 9.48 5.74
CA LEU A 252 7.01 9.28 5.19
C LEU A 252 7.66 10.62 4.79
N GLU A 253 6.93 11.49 4.11
CA GLU A 253 7.39 12.83 3.72
C GLU A 253 7.79 13.65 4.95
N LYS A 254 6.95 13.65 6.00
CA LYS A 254 7.27 14.30 7.28
C LYS A 254 8.54 13.73 7.92
N LEU A 255 8.73 12.41 7.91
CA LEU A 255 9.93 11.77 8.47
C LEU A 255 11.20 12.05 7.65
N ILE A 256 11.09 12.14 6.32
CA ILE A 256 12.19 12.52 5.42
C ILE A 256 12.57 13.99 5.64
N ALA A 257 11.57 14.89 5.75
CA ALA A 257 11.78 16.30 6.04
C ALA A 257 12.48 16.51 7.40
N LEU A 258 12.14 15.69 8.40
CA LEU A 258 12.79 15.67 9.72
C LEU A 258 14.18 15.00 9.71
N LYS A 259 14.65 14.45 8.59
CA LYS A 259 15.90 13.67 8.44
C LYS A 259 15.99 12.41 9.31
N LEU A 260 14.86 11.95 9.85
CA LEU A 260 14.78 10.75 10.68
C LEU A 260 14.96 9.48 9.86
N ILE A 261 14.51 9.50 8.61
CA ILE A 261 14.73 8.44 7.63
C ILE A 261 15.38 9.06 6.40
N GLN A 262 16.32 8.34 5.80
CA GLN A 262 16.94 8.74 4.53
C GLN A 262 16.34 7.93 3.39
N PHE A 263 16.28 8.55 2.21
CA PHE A 263 15.61 7.99 1.04
C PHE A 263 16.51 8.15 -0.17
N ASN A 264 17.34 7.14 -0.42
CA ASN A 264 18.33 7.10 -1.51
C ASN A 264 18.14 5.80 -2.31
N ASN A 265 17.01 5.64 -3.00
CA ASN A 265 16.53 4.36 -3.58
C ASN A 265 16.25 3.23 -2.57
N ILE A 266 16.63 3.42 -1.30
CA ILE A 266 16.36 2.55 -0.16
C ILE A 266 15.86 3.42 0.99
N LEU A 267 14.82 2.96 1.68
CA LEU A 267 14.34 3.59 2.91
C LEU A 267 15.25 3.20 4.07
N LEU A 268 16.19 4.06 4.42
CA LEU A 268 17.10 3.84 5.55
C LEU A 268 16.40 4.28 6.84
N LEU A 269 15.83 3.30 7.54
CA LEU A 269 15.20 3.46 8.84
C LEU A 269 16.20 3.48 10.02
N GLN A 270 17.45 3.13 9.75
CA GLN A 270 18.49 2.98 10.77
C GLN A 270 18.68 4.23 11.65
N PRO A 271 18.72 5.48 11.12
CA PRO A 271 18.88 6.68 11.95
C PRO A 271 17.75 6.87 12.96
N LEU A 272 16.50 6.58 12.55
CA LEU A 272 15.33 6.61 13.43
C LEU A 272 15.39 5.52 14.52
N PHE A 273 15.78 4.30 14.16
CA PHE A 273 15.92 3.20 15.13
C PHE A 273 17.02 3.48 16.16
N ASP A 274 18.19 3.97 15.73
CA ASP A 274 19.32 4.26 16.61
C ASP A 274 19.03 5.44 17.53
N LEU A 275 18.46 6.53 17.00
CA LEU A 275 18.04 7.68 17.80
C LEU A 275 16.96 7.29 18.82
N ASN A 276 15.94 6.54 18.41
CA ASN A 276 14.90 6.07 19.33
C ASN A 276 15.47 5.16 20.43
N THR A 277 16.37 4.24 20.07
CA THR A 277 17.04 3.33 21.01
C THR A 277 17.88 4.11 22.02
N TYR A 278 18.66 5.09 21.54
CA TYR A 278 19.45 5.98 22.38
C TYR A 278 18.58 6.78 23.35
N CYS A 279 17.53 7.44 22.86
CA CYS A 279 16.61 8.22 23.69
C CYS A 279 15.95 7.34 24.76
N ASN A 280 15.43 6.17 24.39
CA ASN A 280 14.77 5.24 25.31
C ASN A 280 15.73 4.81 26.44
N THR A 281 16.94 4.36 26.07
CA THR A 281 17.96 3.93 27.04
C THR A 281 18.37 5.09 27.95
N LYS A 282 18.64 6.28 27.40
CA LYS A 282 19.07 7.45 28.19
C LYS A 282 18.01 7.89 29.19
N ILE A 283 16.74 7.94 28.80
CA ILE A 283 15.62 8.25 29.69
C ILE A 283 15.49 7.19 30.80
N ARG A 284 15.51 5.90 30.46
CA ARG A 284 15.42 4.81 31.46
C ARG A 284 16.56 4.86 32.47
N THR A 285 17.79 5.10 32.03
CA THR A 285 18.95 5.25 32.94
C THR A 285 18.73 6.39 33.93
N ILE A 286 18.29 7.56 33.47
CA ILE A 286 18.06 8.74 34.32
C ILE A 286 16.92 8.51 35.34
N ILE A 287 15.84 7.81 34.93
CA ILE A 287 14.74 7.40 35.81
C ILE A 287 15.23 6.43 36.88
N ASN A 288 15.98 5.39 36.49
CA ASN A 288 16.51 4.40 37.41
C ASN A 288 17.49 5.00 38.43
N LEU A 289 18.25 6.03 38.04
CA LEU A 289 19.14 6.79 38.92
C LEU A 289 18.41 7.89 39.73
N LYS A 290 17.10 8.06 39.55
CA LYS A 290 16.28 9.16 40.13
C LYS A 290 16.90 10.55 39.90
N CYS A 291 17.49 10.78 38.74
CA CYS A 291 18.09 12.07 38.40
C CYS A 291 17.02 13.05 37.91
N ASN A 292 16.86 14.18 38.61
CA ASN A 292 15.87 15.23 38.29
C ASN A 292 16.20 16.04 37.00
N LEU A 293 17.38 15.81 36.42
CA LEU A 293 17.89 16.56 35.26
C LEU A 293 18.63 15.62 34.30
N LEU A 294 18.33 15.74 33.01
CA LEU A 294 19.04 15.10 31.90
C LEU A 294 19.44 16.15 30.86
N THR A 295 20.74 16.35 30.69
CA THR A 295 21.31 17.16 29.62
C THR A 295 21.30 16.41 28.29
N ILE A 296 20.77 17.07 27.25
CA ILE A 296 20.80 16.64 25.85
C ILE A 296 21.80 17.55 25.13
N ASP A 297 22.99 17.01 24.81
CA ASP A 297 23.92 17.61 23.85
C ASP A 297 23.61 17.05 22.46
N ILE A 298 23.14 17.91 21.57
CA ILE A 298 22.70 17.57 20.22
C ILE A 298 23.88 17.22 19.31
N ASN A 299 25.03 17.86 19.47
CA ASN A 299 26.22 17.57 18.68
C ASN A 299 26.85 16.24 19.12
N PHE A 300 26.89 15.97 20.42
CA PHE A 300 27.26 14.67 20.94
C PHE A 300 26.36 13.56 20.36
N ILE A 301 25.03 13.73 20.37
CA ILE A 301 24.09 12.74 19.83
C ILE A 301 24.30 12.52 18.33
N LYS A 302 24.39 13.61 17.54
CA LYS A 302 24.63 13.53 16.09
C LYS A 302 25.93 12.80 15.77
N ASN A 303 27.02 13.13 16.46
CA ASN A 303 28.32 12.50 16.25
C ASN A 303 28.34 11.04 16.71
N ASN A 304 27.79 10.73 17.88
CA ASN A 304 27.78 9.38 18.47
C ASN A 304 26.92 8.39 17.67
N LEU A 305 25.83 8.85 17.08
CA LEU A 305 24.90 8.02 16.28
C LEU A 305 25.09 8.18 14.76
N ASN A 306 26.12 8.92 14.33
CA ASN A 306 26.41 9.24 12.93
C ASN A 306 25.18 9.78 12.15
N LEU A 307 24.40 10.66 12.79
CA LEU A 307 23.20 11.26 12.19
C LEU A 307 23.57 12.38 11.23
N ASP A 308 22.65 12.69 10.32
CA ASP A 308 22.76 13.84 9.42
C ASP A 308 22.97 15.13 10.24
N LYS A 309 24.06 15.86 9.95
CA LYS A 309 24.41 17.12 10.64
C LYS A 309 23.31 18.18 10.48
N SER A 310 22.55 18.13 9.38
CA SER A 310 21.42 19.02 9.09
C SER A 310 20.13 18.67 9.86
N MET A 311 20.08 17.53 10.57
CA MET A 311 18.92 17.19 11.41
C MET A 311 18.68 18.29 12.44
N SER A 312 17.44 18.79 12.53
CA SER A 312 17.11 19.89 13.45
C SER A 312 17.21 19.45 14.92
N HIS A 313 17.59 20.37 15.80
CA HIS A 313 17.52 20.18 17.26
C HIS A 313 16.12 19.69 17.67
N LEU A 314 15.07 20.35 17.18
CA LEU A 314 13.67 20.03 17.47
C LEU A 314 13.30 18.58 17.11
N THR A 315 13.84 18.03 16.02
CA THR A 315 13.63 16.61 15.65
C THR A 315 14.04 15.67 16.79
N ILE A 316 15.24 15.85 17.33
CA ILE A 316 15.77 15.00 18.42
C ILE A 316 14.92 15.18 19.69
N ILE A 317 14.52 16.41 19.99
CA ILE A 317 13.65 16.71 21.12
C ILE A 317 12.27 16.06 20.99
N GLU A 318 11.67 16.00 19.80
CA GLU A 318 10.42 15.26 19.60
C GLU A 318 10.58 13.77 19.90
N ILE A 319 11.67 13.11 19.46
CA ILE A 319 11.94 11.70 19.81
C ILE A 319 12.10 11.51 21.33
N PHE A 320 12.72 12.47 22.04
CA PHE A 320 12.78 12.47 23.51
C PHE A 320 11.39 12.64 24.15
N LYS A 321 10.59 13.64 23.74
CA LYS A 321 9.21 13.88 24.23
C LYS A 321 8.35 12.64 24.08
N ILE A 322 8.44 11.99 22.92
CA ILE A 322 7.74 10.75 22.60
C ILE A 322 8.15 9.63 23.55
N ASN A 323 9.46 9.39 23.72
CA ASN A 323 9.94 8.33 24.62
C ASN A 323 9.58 8.60 26.09
N LEU A 324 9.59 9.87 26.53
CA LEU A 324 9.09 10.26 27.86
C LEU A 324 7.61 9.91 28.02
N LYS A 325 6.73 10.33 27.09
CA LYS A 325 5.28 10.02 27.13
C LYS A 325 4.98 8.52 27.22
N LEU A 326 5.80 7.68 26.59
CA LEU A 326 5.68 6.23 26.65
C LEU A 326 6.09 5.69 28.02
N ILE A 327 7.31 6.01 28.46
CA ILE A 327 7.91 5.47 29.69
C ILE A 327 7.15 5.97 30.92
N MET A 328 6.61 7.19 30.88
CA MET A 328 5.83 7.79 31.97
C MET A 328 4.73 6.89 32.52
N LYS A 329 4.03 6.16 31.64
CA LYS A 329 2.88 5.32 32.01
C LYS A 329 3.18 4.29 33.09
N ASP A 330 4.44 3.82 33.12
CA ASP A 330 4.92 2.74 33.98
C ASP A 330 6.07 3.21 34.91
N SER A 331 6.17 4.52 35.18
CA SER A 331 7.32 5.11 35.91
C SER A 331 6.89 6.03 37.06
N PRO A 332 7.74 6.24 38.09
CA PRO A 332 7.46 7.14 39.20
C PRO A 332 7.66 8.64 38.84
N ILE A 333 7.56 9.04 37.58
CA ILE A 333 7.63 10.46 37.18
C ILE A 333 6.25 11.10 37.36
N LYS A 334 6.20 12.13 38.21
CA LYS A 334 5.05 12.99 38.45
C LYS A 334 4.90 14.08 37.39
N LYS A 335 5.99 14.71 36.97
CA LYS A 335 6.02 15.72 35.88
C LYS A 335 7.35 15.73 35.13
N TRP A 336 7.34 16.27 33.92
CA TRP A 336 8.54 16.61 33.15
C TRP A 336 8.30 17.83 32.28
N TRP A 337 9.38 18.50 31.91
CA TRP A 337 9.41 19.54 30.87
C TRP A 337 10.79 19.56 30.21
N ILE A 338 10.92 20.29 29.10
CA ILE A 338 12.19 20.43 28.37
C ILE A 338 12.50 21.92 28.19
N ASP A 339 13.60 22.35 28.78
CA ASP A 339 14.17 23.69 28.58
C ASP A 339 15.11 23.63 27.37
N LEU A 340 14.78 24.37 26.30
CA LEU A 340 15.72 24.65 25.22
C LEU A 340 16.68 25.76 25.71
N LYS A 341 17.98 25.47 25.85
CA LYS A 341 18.96 26.48 26.29
C LYS A 341 19.60 27.19 25.11
N ASP A 342 20.00 26.43 24.10
CA ASP A 342 20.52 26.94 22.82
C ASP A 342 20.26 25.93 21.69
N GLU A 343 20.86 26.11 20.52
CA GLU A 343 20.70 25.21 19.36
C GLU A 343 21.30 23.80 19.56
N ASN A 344 22.25 23.67 20.49
CA ASN A 344 23.02 22.46 20.75
C ASN A 344 22.68 21.81 22.10
N LEU A 345 22.04 22.55 23.02
CA LEU A 345 21.80 22.13 24.39
C LEU A 345 20.31 22.25 24.79
N SER A 346 19.77 21.13 25.28
CA SER A 346 18.47 21.07 25.97
C SER A 346 18.58 20.36 27.31
N LEU A 347 17.70 20.69 28.25
CA LEU A 347 17.59 20.03 29.54
C LEU A 347 16.20 19.42 29.70
N ILE A 348 16.11 18.10 29.90
CA ILE A 348 14.90 17.46 30.41
C ILE A 348 14.92 17.57 31.93
N HIS A 349 13.87 18.14 32.50
CA HIS A 349 13.62 18.16 33.93
C HIS A 349 12.62 17.08 34.29
N LEU A 350 12.84 16.36 35.41
CA LEU A 350 11.95 15.33 35.94
C LEU A 350 11.61 15.62 37.41
N GLU A 351 10.32 15.57 37.74
CA GLU A 351 9.79 15.57 39.11
C GLU A 351 9.32 14.13 39.41
N PHE A 352 9.89 13.47 40.41
CA PHE A 352 9.44 12.14 40.85
C PHE A 352 8.34 12.22 41.93
N ILE A 353 7.59 11.13 42.10
CA ILE A 353 6.57 10.96 43.17
C ILE A 353 7.24 10.75 44.53
#